data_AF-A0A5N4A069-F1
#
_entry.id   AF-A0A5N4A069-F1
#
_cell.length_a   1.000
_cell.length_b   1.000
_cell.length_c   1.000
_cell.angle_alpha   90.00
_cell.angle_beta   90.00
_cell.angle_gamma   90.00
#
_symmetry.space_group_name_H-M   'P 1'
#
loop_
_entity.id
_entity.type
_entity.pdbx_description
1 polymer ?
#
loop_
_entity_poly.entity_id
_entity_poly.type
_entity_poly.pdbx_seq_one_letter_code
_entity_poly.pdbx_strand_id
1 'polypeptide(L)'
;MSSGSDSNRVDSDTDDSSPSASTSRKRPKLAYKQKYKKDWEKQMPWLQESQNGASFACKCDIKITHGKGDLVKHEYTSKHTKSCVSTVGQKTITSMFAEKTKEMTTEMRAKEAEIRIAGFVAEHNLPFKIMEHLPDLMRAVCSDSAIAKKIKCGPTKIKSIITNVTGETHRQNLIALMNSNKFSLIADESTDRSCTKNLCLVARINCNNNNVKDYFLALIPIHDATGAALFEHIIQFFNKYGIDFKQNCIGFASDGANNMMGGQNSVVSRIKELIPGIFVMKCICHSFHLCASYACEKLPEEVEKFARYVYNYFSNSPKRTEELKEFQQFANVSPVKMLHPSSTRWLSLESVVTRLLTQYGALTLYFTDKASSKKDQAAFSILHLLQQPETKLYLEFLAYALPFFNKLNTLMQSEQPQIHTIYKE
;
A
#
# COMPACT_ATOMS: atom_id res chain seq x y z
N MET A 1 28.63 -51.56 -17.05
CA MET A 1 28.12 -52.17 -18.29
C MET A 1 27.42 -51.06 -19.06
N SER A 2 27.86 -50.54 -20.19
CA SER A 2 29.04 -50.74 -21.06
C SER A 2 29.13 -49.41 -21.86
N SER A 3 30.25 -48.70 -22.02
CA SER A 3 31.53 -49.00 -22.67
C SER A 3 31.44 -49.42 -24.15
N GLY A 4 32.21 -48.73 -24.99
CA GLY A 4 32.54 -49.04 -26.40
C GLY A 4 32.39 -47.80 -27.28
N SER A 5 33.41 -47.04 -27.74
CA SER A 5 34.70 -47.40 -28.39
C SER A 5 34.45 -48.19 -29.70
N ASP A 6 35.07 -47.97 -30.86
CA ASP A 6 36.38 -47.44 -31.27
C ASP A 6 36.29 -47.05 -32.78
N SER A 7 37.01 -46.03 -33.26
CA SER A 7 38.29 -46.12 -34.00
C SER A 7 38.22 -46.94 -35.31
N ASN A 8 38.23 -46.31 -36.49
CA ASN A 8 39.38 -45.82 -37.30
C ASN A 8 39.95 -46.85 -38.32
N ARG A 9 40.29 -46.31 -39.51
CA ARG A 9 41.41 -46.69 -40.41
C ARG A 9 41.17 -47.92 -41.34
N VAL A 10 41.67 -48.03 -42.59
CA VAL A 10 42.77 -47.43 -43.39
C VAL A 10 42.50 -47.66 -44.89
N ASP A 11 42.91 -46.73 -45.76
CA ASP A 11 43.24 -46.94 -47.19
C ASP A 11 44.63 -47.58 -47.36
N SER A 12 44.81 -48.54 -48.27
CA SER A 12 46.16 -48.98 -48.67
C SER A 12 46.25 -49.24 -50.17
N ASP A 13 47.06 -48.45 -50.85
CA ASP A 13 47.56 -48.72 -52.21
C ASP A 13 49.06 -49.07 -52.16
N THR A 14 49.33 -50.27 -52.68
CA THR A 14 50.39 -50.79 -53.56
C THR A 14 51.84 -50.25 -53.59
N ASP A 15 52.73 -51.22 -53.79
CA ASP A 15 54.20 -51.26 -53.72
C ASP A 15 54.99 -50.55 -54.84
N ASP A 16 56.13 -50.06 -54.38
CA ASP A 16 57.50 -49.88 -54.89
C ASP A 16 57.96 -50.44 -56.27
N SER A 17 58.78 -49.63 -56.98
CA SER A 17 60.09 -50.02 -57.58
C SER A 17 60.74 -48.91 -58.47
N SER A 18 61.80 -48.25 -57.96
CA SER A 18 63.15 -47.92 -58.54
C SER A 18 63.36 -47.41 -60.01
N PRO A 19 64.53 -46.80 -60.41
CA PRO A 19 65.57 -46.01 -59.70
C PRO A 19 66.18 -44.77 -60.46
N SER A 20 66.97 -43.97 -59.71
CA SER A 20 68.22 -43.25 -60.05
C SER A 20 68.35 -42.26 -61.24
N ALA A 21 68.70 -41.00 -60.94
CA ALA A 21 69.85 -40.28 -61.53
C ALA A 21 70.22 -39.01 -60.73
N SER A 22 71.52 -38.78 -60.59
CA SER A 22 72.22 -37.82 -59.74
C SER A 22 72.14 -36.35 -60.20
N THR A 23 72.20 -35.38 -59.26
CA THR A 23 73.23 -34.30 -59.26
C THR A 23 73.21 -33.41 -58.00
N SER A 24 74.40 -33.29 -57.38
CA SER A 24 74.95 -32.23 -56.49
C SER A 24 74.03 -31.43 -55.54
N ARG A 25 74.18 -31.68 -54.23
CA ARG A 25 73.64 -30.89 -53.11
C ARG A 25 74.35 -29.52 -52.96
N LYS A 26 73.62 -28.41 -53.07
CA LYS A 26 73.97 -27.12 -52.44
C LYS A 26 73.42 -27.12 -51.00
N ARG A 27 74.25 -26.82 -49.99
CA ARG A 27 73.81 -26.65 -48.59
C ARG A 27 72.74 -25.52 -48.54
N PRO A 28 71.53 -25.75 -48.00
CA PRO A 28 70.54 -24.69 -47.87
C PRO A 28 71.00 -23.69 -46.80
N LYS A 29 70.99 -22.40 -47.14
CA LYS A 29 71.10 -21.32 -46.15
C LYS A 29 69.96 -21.49 -45.15
N LEU A 30 70.28 -21.68 -43.87
CA LEU A 30 69.32 -21.64 -42.77
C LEU A 30 68.62 -20.27 -42.82
N ALA A 31 67.38 -20.24 -43.30
CA ALA A 31 66.54 -19.06 -43.21
C ALA A 31 66.18 -18.83 -41.74
N TYR A 32 66.80 -17.82 -41.12
CA TYR A 32 66.46 -17.42 -39.76
C TYR A 32 64.99 -16.97 -39.71
N LYS A 33 64.11 -17.83 -39.17
CA LYS A 33 62.72 -17.49 -38.90
C LYS A 33 62.62 -16.89 -37.50
N GLN A 34 62.42 -15.58 -37.44
CA GLN A 34 62.25 -14.88 -36.16
C GLN A 34 60.89 -15.25 -35.56
N LYS A 35 60.89 -15.85 -34.36
CA LYS A 35 59.67 -16.25 -33.64
C LYS A 35 58.96 -15.03 -33.04
N TYR A 36 57.64 -15.13 -32.93
CA TYR A 36 56.78 -14.15 -32.28
C TYR A 36 57.19 -13.94 -30.81
N LYS A 37 57.14 -12.69 -30.35
CA LYS A 37 57.41 -12.31 -28.96
C LYS A 37 56.21 -11.53 -28.43
N LYS A 38 55.62 -12.00 -27.33
CA LYS A 38 54.49 -11.34 -26.65
C LYS A 38 54.78 -9.87 -26.29
N ASP A 39 56.03 -9.52 -25.99
CA ASP A 39 56.41 -8.14 -25.69
C ASP A 39 56.21 -7.16 -26.86
N TRP A 40 56.08 -7.66 -28.10
CA TRP A 40 55.78 -6.81 -29.25
C TRP A 40 54.34 -6.31 -29.25
N GLU A 41 53.39 -7.01 -28.61
CA GLU A 41 52.00 -6.52 -28.46
C GLU A 41 51.93 -5.24 -27.64
N LYS A 42 52.86 -5.03 -26.70
CA LYS A 42 52.97 -3.79 -25.92
C LYS A 42 53.37 -2.59 -26.80
N GLN A 43 54.12 -2.84 -27.87
CA GLN A 43 54.58 -1.80 -28.80
C GLN A 43 53.64 -1.66 -30.01
N MET A 44 52.94 -2.74 -30.38
CA MET A 44 52.04 -2.84 -31.53
C MET A 44 50.72 -3.48 -31.09
N PRO A 45 49.76 -2.71 -30.56
CA PRO A 45 48.49 -3.24 -30.02
C PRO A 45 47.57 -3.89 -31.07
N TRP A 46 47.92 -3.77 -32.35
CA TRP A 46 47.22 -4.36 -33.50
C TRP A 46 47.74 -5.75 -33.89
N LEU A 47 48.85 -6.20 -33.29
CA LEU A 47 49.52 -7.47 -33.56
C LEU A 47 48.94 -8.59 -32.70
N GLN A 48 48.76 -9.77 -33.29
CA GLN A 48 48.35 -10.99 -32.58
C GLN A 48 49.12 -12.21 -33.09
N GLU A 49 49.30 -13.22 -32.24
CA GLU A 49 49.84 -14.52 -32.63
C GLU A 49 48.85 -15.28 -33.55
N SER A 50 49.33 -15.79 -34.69
CA SER A 50 48.50 -16.62 -35.58
C SER A 50 48.31 -18.02 -34.98
N GLN A 51 47.15 -18.64 -35.26
CA GLN A 51 46.79 -19.99 -34.80
C GLN A 51 47.83 -21.08 -35.12
N ASN A 52 48.70 -20.83 -36.10
CA ASN A 52 49.68 -21.82 -36.58
C ASN A 52 51.10 -21.58 -36.02
N GLY A 53 51.29 -20.60 -35.11
CA GLY A 53 52.55 -20.30 -34.42
C GLY A 53 53.75 -19.85 -35.29
N ALA A 54 53.62 -19.96 -36.62
CA ALA A 54 54.67 -19.68 -37.60
C ALA A 54 54.52 -18.31 -38.30
N SER A 55 53.44 -17.58 -38.02
CA SER A 55 53.07 -16.34 -38.69
C SER A 55 52.51 -15.32 -37.68
N PHE A 56 52.65 -14.04 -37.97
CA PHE A 56 52.01 -12.96 -37.22
C PHE A 56 50.69 -12.59 -37.89
N ALA A 57 49.65 -12.31 -37.11
CA ALA A 57 48.36 -11.86 -37.59
C ALA A 57 48.13 -10.39 -37.24
N CYS A 58 47.62 -9.63 -38.22
CA CYS A 58 47.11 -8.28 -38.03
C CYS A 58 45.57 -8.32 -37.92
N LYS A 59 44.98 -7.38 -37.18
CA LYS A 59 43.51 -7.14 -37.20
C LYS A 59 42.92 -6.87 -38.60
N CYS A 60 43.78 -6.56 -39.56
CA CYS A 60 43.51 -6.38 -40.99
C CYS A 60 43.59 -7.68 -41.82
N ASP A 61 43.68 -8.84 -41.15
CA ASP A 61 43.72 -10.19 -41.71
C ASP A 61 44.86 -10.44 -42.72
N ILE A 62 46.08 -10.01 -42.34
CA ILE A 62 47.30 -10.25 -43.10
C ILE A 62 48.26 -11.12 -42.29
N LYS A 63 48.82 -12.13 -42.96
CA LYS A 63 49.87 -13.00 -42.40
C LYS A 63 51.25 -12.42 -42.74
N ILE A 64 52.05 -12.13 -41.73
CA ILE A 64 53.43 -11.65 -41.89
C ILE A 64 54.36 -12.74 -41.33
N THR A 65 55.44 -13.08 -42.04
CA THR A 65 56.27 -14.25 -41.72
C THR A 65 57.76 -13.93 -41.50
N HIS A 66 58.19 -12.68 -41.68
CA HIS A 66 59.60 -12.31 -41.88
C HIS A 66 60.22 -11.39 -40.80
N GLY A 67 59.61 -11.35 -39.61
CA GLY A 67 60.17 -10.72 -38.41
C GLY A 67 59.74 -9.26 -38.17
N LYS A 68 60.33 -8.61 -37.17
CA LYS A 68 59.87 -7.29 -36.65
C LYS A 68 59.95 -6.16 -37.68
N GLY A 69 60.92 -6.18 -38.59
CA GLY A 69 61.09 -5.14 -39.61
C GLY A 69 59.89 -5.01 -40.56
N ASP A 70 59.28 -6.14 -40.94
CA ASP A 70 58.11 -6.15 -41.82
C ASP A 70 56.82 -5.82 -41.08
N LEU A 71 56.77 -6.03 -39.76
CA LEU A 71 55.68 -5.53 -38.91
C LEU A 71 55.67 -3.99 -38.89
N VAL A 72 56.84 -3.38 -38.72
CA VAL A 72 56.99 -1.91 -38.76
C VAL A 72 56.60 -1.38 -40.15
N LYS A 73 57.06 -2.01 -41.24
CA LYS A 73 56.66 -1.58 -42.59
C LYS A 73 55.16 -1.73 -42.83
N HIS A 74 54.56 -2.82 -42.35
CA HIS A 74 53.15 -3.08 -42.47
C HIS A 74 52.27 -2.04 -41.76
N GLU A 75 52.70 -1.56 -40.60
CA GLU A 75 52.03 -0.51 -39.82
C GLU A 75 51.76 0.75 -40.66
N TYR A 76 52.70 1.12 -41.53
CA TYR A 76 52.57 2.29 -42.41
C TYR A 76 51.86 2.00 -43.75
N THR A 77 51.37 0.77 -43.97
CA THR A 77 50.66 0.47 -45.23
C THR A 77 49.27 1.07 -45.24
N SER A 78 48.85 1.58 -46.41
CA SER A 78 47.52 2.18 -46.60
C SER A 78 46.36 1.21 -46.31
N LYS A 79 46.59 -0.10 -46.40
CA LYS A 79 45.57 -1.12 -46.06
C LYS A 79 45.43 -1.28 -44.55
N HIS A 80 46.54 -1.28 -43.82
CA HIS A 80 46.55 -1.35 -42.36
C HIS A 80 45.89 -0.11 -41.73
N THR A 81 46.29 1.08 -42.17
CA THR A 81 45.73 2.34 -41.65
C THR A 81 44.23 2.45 -41.90
N LYS A 82 43.75 2.11 -43.10
CA LYS A 82 42.30 2.07 -43.41
C LYS A 82 41.54 1.05 -42.55
N SER A 83 42.11 -0.13 -42.36
CA SER A 83 41.48 -1.20 -41.58
C SER A 83 41.42 -0.87 -40.08
N CYS A 84 42.52 -0.38 -39.48
CA CYS A 84 42.53 0.00 -38.07
C CYS A 84 41.61 1.19 -37.76
N VAL A 85 41.51 2.17 -38.67
CA VAL A 85 40.55 3.28 -38.54
C VAL A 85 39.09 2.77 -38.62
N SER A 86 38.82 1.77 -39.47
CA SER A 86 37.47 1.19 -39.58
C SER A 86 37.03 0.37 -38.35
N THR A 87 37.98 -0.20 -37.58
CA THR A 87 37.68 -0.99 -36.38
C THR A 87 37.42 -0.13 -35.14
N VAL A 88 38.02 1.07 -35.06
CA VAL A 88 37.86 1.98 -33.90
C VAL A 88 36.42 2.53 -33.78
N GLY A 89 35.64 2.49 -34.87
CA GLY A 89 34.24 2.96 -34.90
C GLY A 89 33.16 1.89 -34.70
N GLN A 90 33.50 0.59 -34.62
CA GLN A 90 32.50 -0.47 -34.52
C GLN A 90 32.05 -0.69 -33.07
N LYS A 91 30.79 -0.33 -32.80
CA LYS A 91 30.10 -0.61 -31.54
C LYS A 91 29.97 -2.12 -31.34
N THR A 92 30.31 -2.61 -30.15
CA THR A 92 30.21 -4.04 -29.81
C THR A 92 28.75 -4.50 -29.78
N ILE A 93 28.49 -5.76 -30.12
CA ILE A 93 27.14 -6.37 -30.08
C ILE A 93 26.48 -6.18 -28.70
N THR A 94 27.27 -6.22 -27.61
CA THR A 94 26.82 -5.93 -26.24
C THR A 94 26.20 -4.54 -26.08
N SER A 95 26.70 -3.53 -26.81
CA SER A 95 26.15 -2.17 -26.78
C SER A 95 24.88 -1.98 -27.63
N MET A 96 24.54 -2.96 -28.48
CA MET A 96 23.29 -2.97 -29.25
C MET A 96 22.15 -3.67 -28.50
N PHE A 97 22.45 -4.63 -27.63
CA PHE A 97 21.47 -5.36 -26.80
C PHE A 97 21.27 -4.76 -25.40
N ALA A 98 22.08 -3.78 -25.00
CA ALA A 98 21.73 -2.93 -23.87
C ALA A 98 20.59 -1.99 -24.31
N GLU A 99 19.34 -2.43 -24.10
CA GLU A 99 18.24 -1.49 -23.96
C GLU A 99 18.72 -0.34 -23.08
N LYS A 100 18.47 0.91 -23.49
CA LYS A 100 18.68 2.09 -22.65
C LYS A 100 17.77 2.03 -21.42
N THR A 101 18.06 1.15 -20.47
CA THR A 101 17.71 1.38 -19.09
C THR A 101 18.50 2.63 -18.71
N LYS A 102 17.79 3.76 -18.54
CA LYS A 102 18.40 4.97 -17.98
C LYS A 102 19.07 4.57 -16.68
N GLU A 103 20.40 4.50 -16.67
CA GLU A 103 21.15 4.17 -15.47
C GLU A 103 20.81 5.23 -14.43
N MET A 104 20.13 4.81 -13.36
CA MET A 104 19.57 5.74 -12.41
C MET A 104 20.69 6.34 -11.56
N THR A 105 20.89 7.65 -11.68
CA THR A 105 21.96 8.35 -10.95
C THR A 105 21.75 8.19 -9.44
N THR A 106 22.82 8.29 -8.64
CA THR A 106 22.71 8.27 -7.17
C THR A 106 21.77 9.34 -6.65
N GLU A 107 21.63 10.46 -7.36
CA GLU A 107 20.69 11.52 -7.02
C GLU A 107 19.24 11.13 -7.30
N MET A 108 18.96 10.47 -8.43
CA MET A 108 17.62 9.91 -8.70
C MET A 108 17.24 8.85 -7.67
N ARG A 109 18.18 7.97 -7.29
CA ARG A 109 17.99 6.99 -6.20
C ARG A 109 17.71 7.64 -4.85
N ALA A 110 18.35 8.76 -4.55
CA ALA A 110 18.06 9.52 -3.33
C ALA A 110 16.65 10.12 -3.35
N LYS A 111 16.20 10.68 -4.48
CA LYS A 111 14.82 11.17 -4.63
C LYS A 111 13.80 10.04 -4.52
N GLU A 112 14.08 8.88 -5.10
CA GLU A 112 13.25 7.69 -4.93
C GLU A 112 13.15 7.28 -3.46
N ALA A 113 14.28 7.26 -2.73
CA ALA A 113 14.29 6.98 -1.30
C ALA A 113 13.43 7.99 -0.52
N GLU A 114 13.49 9.28 -0.84
CA GLU A 114 12.65 10.31 -0.21
C GLU A 114 11.15 10.07 -0.47
N ILE A 115 10.76 9.65 -1.68
CA ILE A 115 9.37 9.30 -2.01
C ILE A 115 8.93 8.06 -1.23
N ARG A 116 9.78 7.04 -1.12
CA ARG A 116 9.49 5.83 -0.33
C ARG A 116 9.33 6.14 1.15
N ILE A 117 10.20 6.99 1.71
CA ILE A 117 10.08 7.47 3.09
C ILE A 117 8.79 8.26 3.28
N ALA A 118 8.44 9.14 2.34
CA ALA A 118 7.18 9.89 2.38
C ALA A 118 5.96 8.95 2.38
N GLY A 119 5.98 7.92 1.54
CA GLY A 119 4.96 6.87 1.51
C GLY A 119 4.85 6.15 2.86
N PHE A 120 5.97 5.72 3.43
CA PHE A 120 6.02 5.07 4.75
C PHE A 120 5.44 5.95 5.87
N VAL A 121 5.82 7.25 5.88
CA VAL A 121 5.29 8.21 6.85
C VAL A 121 3.78 8.35 6.72
N ALA A 122 3.25 8.40 5.49
CA ALA A 122 1.82 8.50 5.24
C ALA A 122 1.06 7.22 5.62
N GLU A 123 1.55 6.06 5.20
CA GLU A 123 0.92 4.74 5.41
C GLU A 123 0.81 4.40 6.90
N HIS A 124 1.81 4.75 7.69
CA HIS A 124 1.83 4.50 9.14
C HIS A 124 1.31 5.67 9.98
N ASN A 125 0.72 6.70 9.35
CA ASN A 125 0.19 7.88 10.03
C ASN A 125 1.19 8.52 11.01
N LEU A 126 2.45 8.64 10.59
CA LEU A 126 3.52 9.16 11.43
C LEU A 126 3.53 10.70 11.39
N PRO A 127 3.80 11.37 12.53
CA PRO A 127 3.93 12.83 12.54
C PRO A 127 5.08 13.28 11.64
N PHE A 128 4.86 14.28 10.77
CA PHE A 128 5.91 14.82 9.90
C PHE A 128 7.14 15.33 10.67
N LYS A 129 6.99 15.70 11.94
CA LYS A 129 8.08 16.09 12.84
C LYS A 129 9.18 15.02 12.97
N ILE A 130 8.86 13.73 12.75
CA ILE A 130 9.88 12.68 12.77
C ILE A 130 11.01 12.93 11.75
N MET A 131 10.69 13.64 10.67
CA MET A 131 11.63 13.98 9.60
C MET A 131 12.63 15.07 9.99
N GLU A 132 12.52 15.66 11.19
CA GLU A 132 13.55 16.54 11.75
C GLU A 132 14.83 15.78 12.12
N HIS A 133 14.71 14.51 12.48
CA HIS A 133 15.83 13.70 12.97
C HIS A 133 16.08 12.44 12.14
N LEU A 134 15.05 11.90 11.48
CA LEU A 134 15.17 10.66 10.72
C LEU A 134 16.26 10.70 9.62
N PRO A 135 16.41 11.78 8.82
CA PRO A 135 17.47 11.84 7.80
C PRO A 135 18.88 11.77 8.40
N ASP A 136 19.11 12.40 9.56
CA ASP A 136 20.41 12.35 10.26
C ASP A 136 20.69 10.95 10.80
N LEU A 137 19.68 10.31 11.39
CA LEU A 137 19.79 8.93 11.85
C LEU A 137 20.13 7.98 10.68
N MET A 138 19.46 8.11 9.54
CA MET A 138 19.74 7.31 8.36
C MET A 138 21.17 7.50 7.84
N ARG A 139 21.71 8.73 7.89
CA ARG A 139 23.11 9.00 7.54
C ARG A 139 24.11 8.40 8.52
N ALA A 140 23.78 8.41 9.81
CA ALA A 140 24.64 7.84 10.84
C ALA A 140 24.67 6.31 10.78
N VAL A 141 23.50 5.67 10.63
CA VAL A 141 23.38 4.21 10.57
C VAL A 141 23.93 3.66 9.25
N CYS A 142 23.64 4.32 8.13
CA CYS A 142 24.07 3.89 6.79
C CYS A 142 25.22 4.78 6.25
N SER A 143 26.27 4.93 7.05
CA SER A 143 27.38 5.85 6.78
C SER A 143 28.21 5.53 5.52
N ASP A 144 28.12 4.30 5.02
CA ASP A 144 28.75 3.81 3.78
C ASP A 144 27.88 4.05 2.53
N SER A 145 26.58 4.28 2.71
CA SER A 145 25.64 4.47 1.61
C SER A 145 25.73 5.87 0.99
N ALA A 146 26.12 5.92 -0.28
CA ALA A 146 26.10 7.15 -1.08
C ALA A 146 24.69 7.73 -1.26
N ILE A 147 23.64 6.88 -1.16
CA ILE A 147 22.24 7.31 -1.24
C ILE A 147 21.85 7.99 0.08
N ALA A 148 22.11 7.35 1.23
CA ALA A 148 21.74 7.90 2.54
C ALA A 148 22.35 9.28 2.79
N LYS A 149 23.61 9.49 2.38
CA LYS A 149 24.29 10.79 2.44
C LYS A 149 23.59 11.90 1.64
N LYS A 150 22.86 11.53 0.57
CA LYS A 150 22.17 12.46 -0.32
C LYS A 150 20.70 12.69 0.04
N ILE A 151 20.12 11.89 0.94
CA ILE A 151 18.74 12.09 1.41
C ILE A 151 18.65 13.42 2.17
N LYS A 152 17.82 14.34 1.67
CA LYS A 152 17.57 15.65 2.27
C LYS A 152 16.08 15.90 2.31
N CYS A 153 15.40 15.28 3.27
CA CYS A 153 13.95 15.38 3.43
C CYS A 153 13.54 15.77 4.85
N GLY A 154 13.43 17.08 5.09
CA GLY A 154 12.81 17.60 6.32
C GLY A 154 11.27 17.53 6.27
N PRO A 155 10.59 17.90 7.38
CA PRO A 155 9.13 17.82 7.50
C PRO A 155 8.36 18.51 6.37
N THR A 156 8.79 19.73 6.00
CA THR A 156 8.15 20.51 4.92
C THR A 156 8.24 19.81 3.58
N LYS A 157 9.40 19.22 3.26
CA LYS A 157 9.63 18.54 1.99
C LYS A 157 8.81 17.25 1.91
N ILE A 158 8.77 16.45 2.98
CA ILE A 158 7.95 15.23 3.02
C ILE A 158 6.47 15.57 2.86
N LYS A 159 5.98 16.59 3.58
CA LYS A 159 4.61 17.09 3.38
C LYS A 159 4.35 17.42 1.90
N SER A 160 5.24 18.19 1.26
CA SER A 160 5.10 18.54 -0.15
C SER A 160 5.18 17.34 -1.10
N ILE A 161 6.02 16.33 -0.81
CA ILE A 161 6.07 15.09 -1.59
C ILE A 161 4.73 14.35 -1.48
N ILE A 162 4.20 14.21 -0.26
CA ILE A 162 2.94 13.51 -0.02
C ILE A 162 1.78 14.21 -0.73
N THR A 163 1.65 15.54 -0.59
CA THR A 163 0.51 16.28 -1.13
C THR A 163 0.63 16.53 -2.63
N ASN A 164 1.78 17.00 -3.09
CA ASN A 164 1.93 17.58 -4.43
C ASN A 164 2.53 16.60 -5.44
N VAL A 165 3.08 15.46 -4.98
CA VAL A 165 3.67 14.45 -5.86
C VAL A 165 2.84 13.18 -5.81
N THR A 166 2.86 12.46 -4.68
CA THR A 166 2.18 11.14 -4.61
C THR A 166 0.67 11.30 -4.58
N GLY A 167 0.14 12.23 -3.80
CA GLY A 167 -1.31 12.50 -3.71
C GLY A 167 -1.87 12.99 -5.04
N GLU A 168 -1.18 13.94 -5.68
CA GLU A 168 -1.56 14.46 -6.99
C GLU A 168 -1.49 13.39 -8.10
N THR A 169 -0.43 12.56 -8.11
CA THR A 169 -0.30 11.46 -9.06
C THR A 169 -1.41 10.42 -8.86
N HIS A 170 -1.72 10.06 -7.61
CA HIS A 170 -2.80 9.14 -7.29
C HIS A 170 -4.15 9.69 -7.75
N ARG A 171 -4.41 10.98 -7.51
CA ARG A 171 -5.63 11.66 -7.96
C ARG A 171 -5.78 11.61 -9.48
N GLN A 172 -4.73 11.92 -10.23
CA GLN A 172 -4.75 11.87 -11.70
C GLN A 172 -5.05 10.45 -12.21
N ASN A 173 -4.39 9.44 -11.62
CA ASN A 173 -4.63 8.04 -11.97
C ASN A 173 -6.07 7.60 -11.64
N LEU A 174 -6.59 8.03 -10.48
CA LEU A 174 -7.97 7.73 -10.07
C LEU A 174 -8.99 8.37 -11.01
N ILE A 175 -8.78 9.63 -11.44
CA ILE A 175 -9.63 10.31 -12.41
C ILE A 175 -9.65 9.57 -13.74
N ALA A 176 -8.48 9.17 -14.24
CA ALA A 176 -8.39 8.38 -15.47
C ALA A 176 -9.17 7.07 -15.33
N LEU A 177 -9.03 6.38 -14.19
CA LEU A 177 -9.73 5.14 -13.89
C LEU A 177 -11.26 5.34 -13.83
N MET A 178 -11.74 6.42 -13.23
CA MET A 178 -13.18 6.76 -13.14
C MET A 178 -13.77 7.18 -14.49
N ASN A 179 -12.96 7.73 -15.39
CA ASN A 179 -13.41 8.05 -16.75
C ASN A 179 -13.47 6.82 -17.65
N SER A 180 -12.63 5.81 -17.41
CA SER A 180 -12.62 4.56 -18.19
C SER A 180 -13.53 3.46 -17.64
N ASN A 181 -14.06 3.58 -16.42
CA ASN A 181 -14.84 2.54 -15.75
C ASN A 181 -16.13 3.09 -15.13
N LYS A 182 -17.10 2.21 -14.92
CA LYS A 182 -18.27 2.53 -14.09
C LYS A 182 -17.89 2.53 -12.61
N PHE A 183 -18.49 3.45 -11.86
CA PHE A 183 -18.24 3.58 -10.42
C PHE A 183 -19.51 3.90 -9.65
N SER A 184 -19.49 3.63 -8.36
CA SER A 184 -20.49 4.13 -7.40
C SER A 184 -19.84 5.16 -6.49
N LEU A 185 -20.58 6.20 -6.14
CA LEU A 185 -20.14 7.23 -5.22
C LEU A 185 -20.67 6.93 -3.82
N ILE A 186 -19.79 6.94 -2.83
CA ILE A 186 -20.13 6.95 -1.42
C ILE A 186 -19.81 8.34 -0.90
N ALA A 187 -20.77 8.99 -0.25
CA ALA A 187 -20.63 10.31 0.33
C ALA A 187 -21.00 10.28 1.82
N ASP A 188 -20.23 10.96 2.66
CA ASP A 188 -20.51 11.06 4.09
C ASP A 188 -20.10 12.44 4.63
N GLU A 189 -20.84 12.94 5.62
CA GLU A 189 -20.54 14.20 6.29
C GLU A 189 -19.80 13.93 7.60
N SER A 190 -18.66 14.61 7.80
CA SER A 190 -17.89 14.52 9.03
C SER A 190 -17.46 15.90 9.51
N THR A 191 -17.36 16.07 10.83
CA THR A 191 -16.85 17.32 11.43
C THR A 191 -15.44 17.07 11.95
N ASP A 192 -14.48 17.88 11.49
CA ASP A 192 -13.10 17.76 11.92
C ASP A 192 -12.84 18.41 13.29
N ARG A 193 -11.60 18.28 13.79
CA ARG A 193 -11.19 18.84 15.10
C ARG A 193 -11.23 20.36 15.16
N SER A 194 -11.23 21.04 14.02
CA SER A 194 -11.40 22.49 13.90
C SER A 194 -12.86 22.91 13.77
N CYS A 195 -13.81 21.99 14.03
CA CYS A 195 -15.24 22.21 13.88
C CYS A 195 -15.68 22.57 12.46
N THR A 196 -14.87 22.23 11.45
CA THR A 196 -15.23 22.39 10.05
C THR A 196 -15.95 21.14 9.58
N LYS A 197 -17.13 21.31 8.99
CA LYS A 197 -17.84 20.23 8.33
C LYS A 197 -17.16 19.92 6.99
N ASN A 198 -17.02 18.65 6.70
CA ASN A 198 -16.40 18.16 5.49
C ASN A 198 -17.28 17.10 4.85
N LEU A 199 -17.46 17.20 3.53
CA LEU A 199 -18.05 16.17 2.70
C LEU A 199 -16.93 15.23 2.23
N CYS A 200 -16.93 14.01 2.75
CA CYS A 200 -16.04 12.93 2.34
C CYS A 200 -16.63 12.23 1.12
N LEU A 201 -15.84 12.06 0.07
CA LEU A 201 -16.21 11.34 -1.14
C LEU A 201 -15.29 10.14 -1.33
N VAL A 202 -15.89 8.98 -1.59
CA VAL A 202 -15.21 7.73 -1.90
C VAL A 202 -15.80 7.15 -3.19
N ALA A 203 -14.94 6.78 -4.13
CA ALA A 203 -15.33 6.11 -5.36
C ALA A 203 -15.13 4.60 -5.24
N ARG A 204 -16.21 3.84 -5.36
CA ARG A 204 -16.19 2.37 -5.47
C ARG A 204 -16.14 1.98 -6.93
N ILE A 205 -15.03 1.42 -7.38
CA ILE A 205 -14.77 1.14 -8.81
C ILE A 205 -14.58 -0.36 -9.01
N ASN A 206 -15.28 -0.92 -10.00
CA ASN A 206 -15.01 -2.27 -10.48
C ASN A 206 -13.80 -2.23 -11.42
N CYS A 207 -12.62 -2.59 -10.91
CA CYS A 207 -11.42 -2.71 -11.73
C CYS A 207 -11.48 -4.01 -12.55
N ASN A 208 -10.75 -4.04 -13.68
CA ASN A 208 -10.62 -5.22 -14.56
C ASN A 208 -10.52 -6.52 -13.73
N ASN A 209 -11.37 -7.51 -14.06
CA ASN A 209 -11.53 -8.82 -13.40
C ASN A 209 -12.37 -8.83 -12.10
N ASN A 210 -13.50 -8.11 -12.06
CA ASN A 210 -14.44 -8.12 -10.92
C ASN A 210 -13.80 -7.74 -9.58
N ASN A 211 -12.74 -6.93 -9.63
CA ASN A 211 -12.02 -6.50 -8.44
C ASN A 211 -12.55 -5.13 -8.02
N VAL A 212 -13.55 -5.14 -7.15
CA VAL A 212 -14.17 -3.93 -6.62
C VAL A 212 -13.26 -3.34 -5.55
N LYS A 213 -12.87 -2.08 -5.72
CA LYS A 213 -12.02 -1.34 -4.78
C LYS A 213 -12.62 0.01 -4.46
N ASP A 214 -12.44 0.41 -3.20
CA ASP A 214 -12.83 1.72 -2.70
C ASP A 214 -11.61 2.65 -2.72
N TYR A 215 -11.76 3.81 -3.34
CA TYR A 215 -10.74 4.82 -3.45
C TYR A 215 -11.22 6.12 -2.81
N PHE A 216 -10.45 6.62 -1.84
CA PHE A 216 -10.67 7.96 -1.32
C PHE A 216 -10.52 8.98 -2.45
N LEU A 217 -11.56 9.80 -2.65
CA LEU A 217 -11.62 10.75 -3.75
C LEU A 217 -11.32 12.17 -3.28
N ALA A 218 -12.02 12.63 -2.24
CA ALA A 218 -11.86 13.97 -1.72
C ALA A 218 -12.43 14.14 -0.32
N LEU A 219 -11.92 15.15 0.39
CA LEU A 219 -12.53 15.72 1.58
C LEU A 219 -12.76 17.20 1.28
N ILE A 220 -14.02 17.58 1.07
CA ILE A 220 -14.42 18.93 0.64
C ILE A 220 -14.93 19.69 1.87
N PRO A 221 -14.29 20.78 2.30
CA PRO A 221 -14.81 21.59 3.39
C PRO A 221 -16.10 22.28 2.95
N ILE A 222 -17.13 22.20 3.80
CA ILE A 222 -18.46 22.74 3.53
C ILE A 222 -18.91 23.61 4.70
N HIS A 223 -19.66 24.68 4.38
CA HIS A 223 -20.29 25.54 5.37
C HIS A 223 -21.80 25.29 5.46
N ASP A 224 -22.43 24.98 4.32
CA ASP A 224 -23.83 24.58 4.23
C ASP A 224 -23.94 23.08 3.97
N ALA A 225 -24.83 22.43 4.72
CA ALA A 225 -25.12 20.99 4.66
C ALA A 225 -26.53 20.71 4.10
N THR A 226 -27.15 21.68 3.40
CA THR A 226 -28.39 21.42 2.67
C THR A 226 -28.17 20.45 1.51
N GLY A 227 -29.17 19.65 1.16
CA GLY A 227 -29.07 18.71 0.05
C GLY A 227 -28.75 19.38 -1.29
N ALA A 228 -29.12 20.65 -1.46
CA ALA A 228 -28.76 21.45 -2.63
C ALA A 228 -27.27 21.82 -2.64
N ALA A 229 -26.73 22.37 -1.55
CA ALA A 229 -25.32 22.74 -1.44
C ALA A 229 -24.41 21.51 -1.57
N LEU A 230 -24.77 20.39 -0.93
CA LEU A 230 -24.02 19.15 -1.01
C LEU A 230 -23.98 18.60 -2.45
N PHE A 231 -25.13 18.59 -3.13
CA PHE A 231 -25.19 18.20 -4.54
C PHE A 231 -24.32 19.12 -5.42
N GLU A 232 -24.39 20.42 -5.19
CA GLU A 232 -23.58 21.38 -5.94
C GLU A 232 -22.09 21.15 -5.75
N HIS A 233 -21.62 20.95 -4.50
CA HIS A 233 -20.22 20.62 -4.23
C HIS A 233 -19.76 19.34 -4.92
N ILE A 234 -20.62 18.31 -4.97
CA ILE A 234 -20.35 17.05 -5.68
C ILE A 234 -20.17 17.32 -7.17
N ILE A 235 -21.12 18.01 -7.81
CA ILE A 235 -21.07 18.29 -9.25
C ILE A 235 -19.91 19.23 -9.60
N GLN A 236 -19.66 20.26 -8.80
CA GLN A 236 -18.50 21.15 -8.97
C GLN A 236 -17.18 20.37 -8.91
N PHE A 237 -17.05 19.41 -7.99
CA PHE A 237 -15.88 18.54 -7.92
C PHE A 237 -15.69 17.74 -9.22
N PHE A 238 -16.73 17.05 -9.70
CA PHE A 238 -16.64 16.24 -10.91
C PHE A 238 -16.36 17.10 -12.16
N ASN A 239 -16.99 18.27 -12.27
CA ASN A 239 -16.76 19.23 -13.36
C ASN A 239 -15.32 19.77 -13.33
N LYS A 240 -14.81 20.16 -12.16
CA LYS A 240 -13.44 20.68 -11.98
C LYS A 240 -12.39 19.69 -12.48
N TYR A 241 -12.63 18.39 -12.29
CA TYR A 241 -11.68 17.33 -12.65
C TYR A 241 -12.01 16.62 -13.97
N GLY A 242 -13.02 17.08 -14.71
CA GLY A 242 -13.38 16.51 -16.01
C GLY A 242 -13.78 15.03 -15.93
N ILE A 243 -14.48 14.64 -14.86
CA ILE A 243 -14.98 13.28 -14.68
C ILE A 243 -16.42 13.23 -15.18
N ASP A 244 -16.75 12.30 -16.08
CA ASP A 244 -18.12 12.14 -16.58
C ASP A 244 -19.03 11.45 -15.55
N PHE A 245 -19.49 12.24 -14.58
CA PHE A 245 -20.36 11.77 -13.50
C PHE A 245 -21.67 11.19 -14.04
N LYS A 246 -22.29 11.85 -15.03
CA LYS A 246 -23.60 11.45 -15.55
C LYS A 246 -23.55 10.09 -16.26
N GLN A 247 -22.50 9.83 -17.04
CA GLN A 247 -22.41 8.58 -17.78
C GLN A 247 -21.81 7.44 -16.96
N ASN A 248 -20.85 7.72 -16.07
CA ASN A 248 -20.07 6.66 -15.41
C ASN A 248 -20.52 6.32 -13.99
N CYS A 249 -21.27 7.21 -13.32
CA CYS A 249 -21.83 6.91 -12.01
C CYS A 249 -23.05 6.00 -12.14
N ILE A 250 -22.96 4.80 -11.58
CA ILE A 250 -24.04 3.79 -11.59
C ILE A 250 -24.71 3.62 -10.23
N GLY A 251 -24.11 4.16 -9.17
CA GLY A 251 -24.66 4.05 -7.83
C GLY A 251 -24.27 5.19 -6.90
N PHE A 252 -25.12 5.45 -5.91
CA PHE A 252 -24.88 6.42 -4.85
C PHE A 252 -25.22 5.83 -3.48
N ALA A 253 -24.36 6.03 -2.50
CA ALA A 253 -24.60 5.63 -1.13
C ALA A 253 -24.23 6.74 -0.13
N SER A 254 -25.03 6.88 0.92
CA SER A 254 -24.79 7.82 2.02
C SER A 254 -25.42 7.32 3.31
N ASP A 255 -25.14 8.01 4.42
CA ASP A 255 -25.95 7.96 5.62
C ASP A 255 -27.45 8.22 5.33
N GLY A 256 -28.32 7.82 6.25
CA GLY A 256 -29.76 7.93 6.05
C GLY A 256 -30.33 9.35 6.18
N ALA A 257 -29.48 10.38 6.28
CA ALA A 257 -29.91 11.73 6.60
C ALA A 257 -30.78 12.34 5.51
N ASN A 258 -31.73 13.20 5.90
CA ASN A 258 -32.74 13.75 4.97
C ASN A 258 -32.12 14.62 3.87
N ASN A 259 -31.04 15.35 4.16
CA ASN A 259 -30.30 16.14 3.19
C ASN A 259 -29.61 15.27 2.12
N MET A 260 -29.15 14.07 2.47
CA MET A 260 -28.51 13.13 1.55
C MET A 260 -29.53 12.23 0.82
N MET A 261 -30.44 11.61 1.57
CA MET A 261 -31.29 10.50 1.11
C MET A 261 -32.79 10.80 1.14
N GLY A 262 -33.20 12.04 1.43
CA GLY A 262 -34.61 12.46 1.45
C GLY A 262 -35.30 12.30 0.08
N GLY A 263 -36.64 12.23 0.08
CA GLY A 263 -37.42 12.12 -1.16
C GLY A 263 -37.50 13.41 -1.98
N GLN A 264 -37.27 14.56 -1.33
CA GLN A 264 -37.34 15.89 -1.93
C GLN A 264 -36.16 16.73 -1.44
N ASN A 265 -35.64 17.60 -2.31
CA ASN A 265 -34.55 18.54 -1.99
C ASN A 265 -33.28 17.91 -1.39
N SER A 266 -33.05 16.62 -1.65
CA SER A 266 -31.87 15.89 -1.18
C SER A 266 -30.84 15.72 -2.28
N VAL A 267 -29.64 15.29 -1.91
CA VAL A 267 -28.61 14.89 -2.88
C VAL A 267 -29.14 13.79 -3.79
N VAL A 268 -29.78 12.75 -3.23
CA VAL A 268 -30.36 11.66 -4.02
C VAL A 268 -31.45 12.11 -4.97
N SER A 269 -32.38 12.97 -4.55
CA SER A 269 -33.47 13.42 -5.43
C SER A 269 -32.91 14.14 -6.65
N ARG A 270 -31.88 14.98 -6.45
CA ARG A 270 -31.18 15.72 -7.51
C ARG A 270 -30.33 14.82 -8.40
N ILE A 271 -29.63 13.84 -7.82
CA ILE A 271 -28.87 12.85 -8.61
C ILE A 271 -29.82 11.99 -9.45
N LYS A 272 -30.99 11.61 -8.94
CA LYS A 272 -32.00 10.86 -9.72
C LYS A 272 -32.58 11.69 -10.88
N GLU A 273 -32.74 12.99 -10.71
CA GLU A 273 -33.11 13.88 -11.83
C GLU A 273 -32.03 13.90 -12.92
N LEU A 274 -30.75 13.87 -12.52
CA LEU A 274 -29.61 13.85 -13.44
C LEU A 274 -29.39 12.47 -14.09
N ILE A 275 -29.57 11.40 -13.32
CA ILE A 275 -29.31 9.99 -13.65
C ILE A 275 -30.51 9.14 -13.19
N PRO A 276 -31.60 9.06 -13.99
CA PRO A 276 -32.83 8.37 -13.58
C PRO A 276 -32.67 6.89 -13.19
N GLY A 277 -31.67 6.21 -13.77
CA GLY A 277 -31.39 4.79 -13.52
C GLY A 277 -30.40 4.50 -12.38
N ILE A 278 -30.01 5.51 -11.59
CA ILE A 278 -28.98 5.32 -10.56
C ILE A 278 -29.44 4.40 -9.42
N PHE A 279 -28.58 3.45 -9.05
CA PHE A 279 -28.81 2.61 -7.87
C PHE A 279 -28.51 3.38 -6.58
N VAL A 280 -29.43 3.37 -5.62
CA VAL A 280 -29.28 4.15 -4.39
C VAL A 280 -29.34 3.24 -3.17
N MET A 281 -28.34 3.35 -2.30
CA MET A 281 -28.22 2.54 -1.09
C MET A 281 -28.06 3.44 0.14
N LYS A 282 -28.94 3.27 1.13
CA LYS A 282 -28.75 3.88 2.46
C LYS A 282 -27.74 3.07 3.25
N CYS A 283 -27.00 3.74 4.14
CA CYS A 283 -26.10 3.08 5.06
C CYS A 283 -26.87 2.02 5.89
N ILE A 284 -26.53 0.76 5.65
CA ILE A 284 -27.13 -0.40 6.32
C ILE A 284 -26.83 -0.33 7.83
N CYS A 285 -25.60 0.02 8.19
CA CYS A 285 -25.18 0.19 9.59
C CYS A 285 -26.02 1.25 10.31
N HIS A 286 -26.23 2.40 9.68
CA HIS A 286 -27.08 3.47 10.22
C HIS A 286 -28.54 3.01 10.35
N SER A 287 -29.04 2.27 9.34
CA SER A 287 -30.40 1.74 9.35
C SER A 287 -30.61 0.75 10.50
N PHE A 288 -29.66 -0.18 10.72
CA PHE A 288 -29.70 -1.09 11.86
C PHE A 288 -29.57 -0.38 13.20
N HIS A 289 -28.74 0.67 13.27
CA HIS A 289 -28.63 1.50 14.46
C HIS A 289 -29.99 2.13 14.82
N LEU A 290 -30.70 2.71 13.83
CA LEU A 290 -32.04 3.26 14.04
C LEU A 290 -33.05 2.19 14.48
N CYS A 291 -33.06 1.02 13.83
CA CYS A 291 -33.93 -0.10 14.24
C CYS A 291 -33.71 -0.48 15.70
N ALA A 292 -32.46 -0.62 16.12
CA ALA A 292 -32.13 -1.00 17.48
C ALA A 292 -32.45 0.11 18.50
N SER A 293 -32.21 1.38 18.13
CA SER A 293 -32.60 2.55 18.93
C SER A 293 -34.11 2.58 19.18
N TYR A 294 -34.91 2.50 18.11
CA TYR A 294 -36.37 2.52 18.23
C TYR A 294 -36.94 1.30 18.95
N ALA A 295 -36.32 0.12 18.81
CA ALA A 295 -36.69 -1.06 19.58
C ALA A 295 -36.50 -0.82 21.09
N CYS A 296 -35.48 -0.07 21.47
CA CYS A 296 -35.14 0.13 22.87
C CYS A 296 -35.89 1.28 23.52
N GLU A 297 -36.43 2.21 22.74
CA GLU A 297 -37.49 3.11 23.19
C GLU A 297 -38.77 2.37 23.63
N LYS A 298 -38.92 1.08 23.28
CA LYS A 298 -40.01 0.22 23.78
C LYS A 298 -39.67 -0.51 25.06
N LEU A 299 -38.41 -0.49 25.49
CA LEU A 299 -38.01 -1.02 26.79
C LEU A 299 -38.29 0.03 27.87
N PRO A 300 -38.45 -0.39 29.14
CA PRO A 300 -38.60 0.56 30.23
C PRO A 300 -37.40 1.50 30.34
N GLU A 301 -37.68 2.81 30.40
CA GLU A 301 -36.67 3.87 30.51
C GLU A 301 -35.72 3.66 31.70
N GLU A 302 -36.19 3.00 32.75
CA GLU A 302 -35.44 2.70 33.97
C GLU A 302 -34.17 1.86 33.72
N VAL A 303 -34.14 1.03 32.69
CA VAL A 303 -32.95 0.23 32.33
C VAL A 303 -31.82 1.12 31.81
N GLU A 304 -32.15 2.08 30.96
CA GLU A 304 -31.19 3.03 30.41
C GLU A 304 -30.77 4.07 31.47
N LYS A 305 -31.72 4.55 32.28
CA LYS A 305 -31.43 5.40 33.44
C LYS A 305 -30.49 4.72 34.41
N PHE A 306 -30.72 3.45 34.73
CA PHE A 306 -29.84 2.65 35.58
C PHE A 306 -28.39 2.67 35.07
N ALA A 307 -28.19 2.35 33.79
CA ALA A 307 -26.86 2.37 33.18
C ALA A 307 -26.19 3.75 33.26
N ARG A 308 -26.94 4.82 32.99
CA ARG A 308 -26.46 6.21 33.11
C ARG A 308 -26.12 6.60 34.55
N TYR A 309 -26.97 6.26 35.51
CA TYR A 309 -26.77 6.59 36.91
C TYR A 309 -25.53 5.92 37.47
N VAL A 310 -25.35 4.63 37.18
CA VAL A 310 -24.13 3.90 37.58
C VAL A 310 -22.89 4.57 36.99
N TYR A 311 -22.87 4.87 35.69
CA TYR A 311 -21.72 5.55 35.09
C TYR A 311 -21.45 6.92 35.73
N ASN A 312 -22.47 7.78 35.83
CA ASN A 312 -22.35 9.14 36.36
C ASN A 312 -21.90 9.17 37.82
N TYR A 313 -22.28 8.17 38.60
CA TYR A 313 -21.91 8.06 40.00
C TYR A 313 -20.39 7.90 40.19
N PHE A 314 -19.73 7.18 39.29
CA PHE A 314 -18.29 6.89 39.33
C PHE A 314 -17.43 7.81 38.46
N SER A 315 -17.95 8.29 37.33
CA SER A 315 -17.17 8.94 36.26
C SER A 315 -16.30 10.11 36.73
N ASN A 316 -16.79 10.92 37.66
CA ASN A 316 -16.12 12.12 38.16
C ASN A 316 -15.49 11.95 39.56
N SER A 317 -15.43 10.71 40.08
CA SER A 317 -14.88 10.46 41.42
C SER A 317 -13.85 9.34 41.41
N PRO A 318 -12.55 9.70 41.38
CA PRO A 318 -11.46 8.73 41.54
C PRO A 318 -11.60 7.92 42.83
N LYS A 319 -12.04 8.59 43.92
CA LYS A 319 -12.27 7.95 45.21
C LYS A 319 -13.32 6.84 45.13
N ARG A 320 -14.51 7.11 44.58
CA ARG A 320 -15.57 6.10 44.42
C ARG A 320 -15.14 4.96 43.48
N THR A 321 -14.34 5.29 42.47
CA THR A 321 -13.78 4.28 41.56
C THR A 321 -12.79 3.36 42.27
N GLU A 322 -11.95 3.90 43.17
CA GLU A 322 -11.02 3.10 43.96
C GLU A 322 -11.76 2.22 44.96
N GLU A 323 -12.72 2.79 45.70
CA GLU A 323 -13.56 2.04 46.63
C GLU A 323 -14.29 0.89 45.92
N LEU A 324 -14.86 1.12 44.72
CA LEU A 324 -15.51 0.06 43.94
C LEU A 324 -14.57 -1.14 43.68
N LYS A 325 -13.27 -0.92 43.46
CA LYS A 325 -12.33 -2.03 43.19
C LYS A 325 -12.24 -3.02 44.35
N GLU A 326 -12.36 -2.56 45.59
CA GLU A 326 -12.36 -3.44 46.77
C GLU A 326 -13.57 -4.38 46.72
N PHE A 327 -14.74 -3.88 46.35
CA PHE A 327 -15.95 -4.69 46.17
C PHE A 327 -15.87 -5.61 44.95
N GLN A 328 -15.22 -5.17 43.87
CA GLN A 328 -14.96 -6.00 42.69
C GLN A 328 -14.07 -7.19 43.04
N GLN A 329 -13.00 -6.95 43.79
CA GLN A 329 -12.11 -7.99 44.28
C GLN A 329 -12.84 -8.94 45.23
N PHE A 330 -13.63 -8.42 46.18
CA PHE A 330 -14.44 -9.23 47.09
C PHE A 330 -15.45 -10.12 46.35
N ALA A 331 -16.07 -9.61 45.29
CA ALA A 331 -17.01 -10.35 44.45
C ALA A 331 -16.33 -11.28 43.42
N ASN A 332 -14.99 -11.43 43.47
CA ASN A 332 -14.20 -12.21 42.51
C ASN A 332 -14.41 -11.82 41.03
N VAL A 333 -14.57 -10.53 40.76
CA VAL A 333 -14.69 -9.99 39.40
C VAL A 333 -13.53 -9.04 39.07
N SER A 334 -13.10 -9.04 37.81
CA SER A 334 -11.98 -8.20 37.37
C SER A 334 -12.26 -6.71 37.62
N PRO A 335 -11.31 -5.95 38.19
CA PRO A 335 -11.49 -4.52 38.41
C PRO A 335 -11.59 -3.76 37.09
N VAL A 336 -12.74 -3.15 36.84
CA VAL A 336 -13.02 -2.42 35.60
C VAL A 336 -13.75 -1.10 35.88
N LYS A 337 -13.46 -0.09 35.07
CA LYS A 337 -14.22 1.18 35.07
C LYS A 337 -15.58 0.97 34.41
N MET A 338 -16.62 1.61 34.93
CA MET A 338 -17.94 1.58 34.30
C MET A 338 -17.93 2.35 32.98
N LEU A 339 -18.70 1.86 32.00
CA LEU A 339 -18.77 2.43 30.65
C LEU A 339 -19.94 3.39 30.51
N HIS A 340 -19.75 4.46 29.76
CA HIS A 340 -20.82 5.38 29.41
C HIS A 340 -21.72 4.76 28.33
N PRO A 341 -23.05 4.72 28.53
CA PRO A 341 -23.97 4.38 27.45
C PRO A 341 -24.01 5.51 26.40
N SER A 342 -23.36 5.29 25.24
CA SER A 342 -23.41 6.23 24.13
C SER A 342 -24.79 6.23 23.48
N SER A 343 -25.46 7.39 23.45
CA SER A 343 -26.77 7.55 22.79
C SER A 343 -26.73 7.25 21.29
N THR A 344 -25.60 7.51 20.63
CA THR A 344 -25.45 7.42 19.16
C THR A 344 -24.78 6.14 18.66
N ARG A 345 -24.35 5.24 19.55
CA ARG A 345 -23.58 4.05 19.14
C ARG A 345 -24.05 2.82 19.89
N TRP A 346 -25.09 2.20 19.35
CA TRP A 346 -25.69 0.98 19.89
C TRP A 346 -24.67 -0.13 20.13
N LEU A 347 -23.65 -0.24 19.28
CA LEU A 347 -22.58 -1.23 19.43
C LEU A 347 -21.86 -1.12 20.79
N SER A 348 -21.74 0.10 21.32
CA SER A 348 -21.13 0.34 22.63
C SER A 348 -22.02 -0.08 23.81
N LEU A 349 -23.33 -0.22 23.59
CA LEU A 349 -24.27 -0.61 24.62
C LEU A 349 -24.08 -2.08 25.03
N GLU A 350 -23.70 -2.97 24.11
CA GLU A 350 -23.39 -4.37 24.45
C GLU A 350 -22.32 -4.44 25.54
N SER A 351 -21.24 -3.67 25.37
CA SER A 351 -20.15 -3.60 26.34
C SER A 351 -20.60 -3.03 27.68
N VAL A 352 -21.51 -2.03 27.68
CA VAL A 352 -22.07 -1.44 28.89
C VAL A 352 -22.93 -2.46 29.64
N VAL A 353 -23.87 -3.10 28.95
CA VAL A 353 -24.79 -4.10 29.53
C VAL A 353 -24.03 -5.30 30.06
N THR A 354 -23.10 -5.85 29.27
CA THR A 354 -22.23 -6.96 29.70
C THR A 354 -21.46 -6.58 30.96
N ARG A 355 -20.89 -5.37 31.00
CA ARG A 355 -20.16 -4.89 32.18
C ARG A 355 -21.06 -4.71 33.40
N LEU A 356 -22.27 -4.19 33.23
CA LEU A 356 -23.24 -4.07 34.33
C LEU A 356 -23.63 -5.44 34.90
N LEU A 357 -23.83 -6.44 34.04
CA LEU A 357 -24.14 -7.81 34.47
C LEU A 357 -22.96 -8.49 35.16
N THR A 358 -21.76 -8.41 34.59
CA THR A 358 -20.55 -8.97 35.22
C THR A 358 -20.28 -8.33 36.59
N GLN A 359 -20.52 -7.02 36.71
CA GLN A 359 -20.27 -6.26 37.92
C GLN A 359 -21.48 -6.21 38.86
N TYR A 360 -22.59 -6.88 38.53
CA TYR A 360 -23.87 -6.71 39.21
C TYR A 360 -23.77 -7.00 40.71
N GLY A 361 -23.12 -8.10 41.09
CA GLY A 361 -22.89 -8.45 42.50
C GLY A 361 -22.04 -7.42 43.25
N ALA A 362 -20.93 -6.98 42.64
CA ALA A 362 -20.05 -5.96 43.23
C ALA A 362 -20.79 -4.61 43.40
N LEU A 363 -21.59 -4.21 42.41
CA LEU A 363 -22.41 -2.99 42.46
C LEU A 363 -23.47 -3.10 43.55
N THR A 364 -24.17 -4.23 43.67
CA THR A 364 -25.16 -4.45 44.74
C THR A 364 -24.52 -4.32 46.11
N LEU A 365 -23.35 -4.92 46.36
CA LEU A 365 -22.66 -4.80 47.64
C LEU A 365 -22.22 -3.35 47.92
N TYR A 366 -21.60 -2.71 46.93
CA TYR A 366 -21.13 -1.33 47.03
C TYR A 366 -22.27 -0.36 47.36
N PHE A 367 -23.38 -0.42 46.60
CA PHE A 367 -24.50 0.48 46.82
C PHE A 367 -25.30 0.16 48.09
N THR A 368 -25.27 -1.10 48.56
CA THR A 368 -25.81 -1.47 49.88
C THR A 368 -25.03 -0.80 51.01
N ASP A 369 -23.70 -0.82 50.96
CA ASP A 369 -22.83 -0.11 51.91
C ASP A 369 -23.09 1.41 51.85
N LYS A 370 -23.06 2.01 50.66
CA LYS A 370 -23.24 3.47 50.51
C LYS A 370 -24.62 3.96 50.92
N ALA A 371 -25.68 3.21 50.60
CA ALA A 371 -27.04 3.56 51.01
C ALA A 371 -27.23 3.50 52.53
N SER A 372 -26.48 2.62 53.23
CA SER A 372 -26.53 2.51 54.71
C SER A 372 -26.08 3.79 55.42
N SER A 373 -25.24 4.62 54.77
CA SER A 373 -24.76 5.90 55.32
C SER A 373 -25.79 7.04 55.32
N LYS A 374 -27.01 6.82 54.78
CA LYS A 374 -28.17 7.74 54.69
C LYS A 374 -27.92 9.15 54.10
N LYS A 375 -26.72 9.45 53.59
CA LYS A 375 -26.36 10.76 53.03
C LYS A 375 -26.25 10.79 51.51
N ASP A 376 -26.25 9.64 50.83
CA ASP A 376 -26.09 9.56 49.39
C ASP A 376 -27.39 9.11 48.71
N GLN A 377 -28.22 10.09 48.33
CA GLN A 377 -29.49 9.86 47.64
C GLN A 377 -29.29 9.16 46.29
N ALA A 378 -28.19 9.45 45.59
CA ALA A 378 -27.89 8.83 44.30
C ALA A 378 -27.60 7.33 44.48
N ALA A 379 -26.85 6.96 45.53
CA ALA A 379 -26.62 5.57 45.88
C ALA A 379 -27.93 4.83 46.21
N PHE A 380 -28.86 5.48 46.92
CA PHE A 380 -30.18 4.89 47.23
C PHE A 380 -31.00 4.62 45.96
N SER A 381 -31.07 5.61 45.05
CA SER A 381 -31.78 5.44 43.77
C SER A 381 -31.19 4.32 42.91
N ILE A 382 -29.86 4.20 42.87
CA ILE A 382 -29.19 3.12 42.12
C ILE A 382 -29.44 1.76 42.78
N LEU A 383 -29.37 1.68 44.12
CA LEU A 383 -29.65 0.44 44.84
C LEU A 383 -31.09 -0.03 44.63
N HIS A 384 -32.05 0.90 44.66
CA HIS A 384 -33.45 0.58 44.40
C HIS A 384 -33.63 -0.10 43.03
N LEU A 385 -32.98 0.41 41.99
CA LEU A 385 -32.98 -0.19 40.64
C LEU A 385 -32.24 -1.53 40.59
N LEU A 386 -31.12 -1.69 41.32
CA LEU A 386 -30.41 -2.98 41.45
C LEU A 386 -31.24 -4.07 42.15
N GLN A 387 -32.18 -3.68 43.00
CA GLN A 387 -33.03 -4.61 43.72
C GLN A 387 -34.29 -5.00 42.95
N GLN A 388 -34.67 -4.23 41.91
CA GLN A 388 -35.79 -4.59 41.04
C GLN A 388 -35.41 -5.81 40.17
N PRO A 389 -36.12 -6.95 40.29
CA PRO A 389 -35.85 -8.13 39.47
C PRO A 389 -35.89 -7.86 37.95
N GLU A 390 -36.77 -6.94 37.55
CA GLU A 390 -36.98 -6.52 36.17
C GLU A 390 -35.71 -5.92 35.57
N THR A 391 -34.96 -5.11 36.34
CA THR A 391 -33.74 -4.47 35.84
C THR A 391 -32.71 -5.50 35.41
N LYS A 392 -32.49 -6.55 36.22
CA LYS A 392 -31.57 -7.63 35.84
C LYS A 392 -32.09 -8.40 34.62
N LEU A 393 -33.39 -8.71 34.60
CA LEU A 393 -34.01 -9.45 33.49
C LEU A 393 -33.87 -8.71 32.15
N TYR A 394 -34.11 -7.40 32.13
CA TYR A 394 -33.93 -6.59 30.92
C TYR A 394 -32.47 -6.47 30.50
N LEU A 395 -31.54 -6.38 31.45
CA LEU A 395 -30.11 -6.39 31.13
C LEU A 395 -29.70 -7.73 30.52
N GLU A 396 -30.18 -8.86 31.02
CA GLU A 396 -29.91 -10.19 30.42
C GLU A 396 -30.55 -10.33 29.04
N PHE A 397 -31.78 -9.85 28.85
CA PHE A 397 -32.41 -9.78 27.53
C PHE A 397 -31.57 -8.96 26.54
N LEU A 398 -31.10 -7.78 26.95
CA LEU A 398 -30.22 -6.95 26.14
C LEU A 398 -28.88 -7.64 25.86
N ALA A 399 -28.26 -8.27 26.86
CA ALA A 399 -27.00 -9.01 26.68
C ALA A 399 -27.13 -10.15 25.68
N TYR A 400 -28.32 -10.77 25.58
CA TYR A 400 -28.61 -11.78 24.56
C TYR A 400 -28.88 -11.17 23.17
N ALA A 401 -29.67 -10.08 23.10
CA ALA A 401 -30.11 -9.50 21.84
C ALA A 401 -29.03 -8.66 21.12
N LEU A 402 -28.27 -7.85 21.87
CA LEU A 402 -27.28 -6.92 21.35
C LEU A 402 -26.18 -7.57 20.48
N PRO A 403 -25.63 -8.74 20.83
CA PRO A 403 -24.63 -9.42 20.01
C PRO A 403 -25.08 -9.74 18.58
N PHE A 404 -26.38 -9.97 18.34
CA PHE A 404 -26.88 -10.21 16.98
C PHE A 404 -26.75 -8.96 16.11
N PHE A 405 -27.10 -7.80 16.65
CA PHE A 405 -26.93 -6.51 15.96
C PHE A 405 -25.46 -6.19 15.72
N ASN A 406 -24.60 -6.46 16.71
CA ASN A 406 -23.16 -6.17 16.60
C ASN A 406 -22.46 -7.06 15.58
N LYS A 407 -22.79 -8.36 15.54
CA LYS A 407 -22.28 -9.29 14.53
C LYS A 407 -22.71 -8.87 13.12
N LEU A 408 -23.99 -8.54 12.94
CA LEU A 408 -24.50 -8.11 11.65
C LEU A 408 -23.88 -6.79 11.19
N ASN A 409 -23.74 -5.82 12.09
CA ASN A 409 -23.09 -4.56 11.78
C ASN A 409 -21.61 -4.75 11.40
N THR A 410 -20.88 -5.62 12.10
CA THR A 410 -19.48 -5.96 11.76
C THR A 410 -19.40 -6.62 10.38
N LEU A 411 -20.33 -7.53 10.06
CA LEU A 411 -20.42 -8.16 8.74
C LEU A 411 -20.64 -7.13 7.63
N MET A 412 -21.53 -6.15 7.86
CA MET A 412 -21.86 -5.10 6.89
C MET A 412 -20.75 -4.03 6.75
N GLN A 413 -19.78 -4.02 7.65
CA GLN A 413 -18.57 -3.18 7.58
C GLN A 413 -17.36 -3.91 7.01
N SER A 414 -17.51 -5.18 6.61
CA SER A 414 -16.44 -5.95 5.99
C SER A 414 -15.92 -5.25 4.73
N GLU A 415 -14.60 -5.22 4.58
CA GLU A 415 -13.93 -4.71 3.38
C GLU A 415 -14.13 -5.64 2.16
N GLN A 416 -14.55 -6.88 2.39
CA GLN A 416 -14.75 -7.89 1.35
C GLN A 416 -16.24 -8.04 0.99
N PRO A 417 -16.57 -8.26 -0.29
CA PRO A 417 -17.94 -8.56 -0.71
C PRO A 417 -18.45 -9.87 -0.08
N GLN A 418 -19.35 -9.75 0.90
CA GLN A 418 -19.94 -10.88 1.64
C GLN A 418 -21.35 -11.24 1.10
N ILE A 419 -21.69 -10.88 -0.14
CA ILE A 419 -23.05 -11.05 -0.70
C ILE A 419 -23.52 -12.52 -0.61
N HIS A 420 -22.62 -13.47 -0.83
CA HIS A 420 -22.86 -14.92 -0.73
C HIS A 420 -23.30 -15.38 0.67
N THR A 421 -23.05 -14.59 1.72
CA THR A 421 -23.49 -14.91 3.09
C THR A 421 -24.93 -14.48 3.35
N ILE A 422 -25.43 -13.50 2.59
CA ILE A 422 -26.77 -12.91 2.75
C ILE A 422 -27.78 -13.66 1.91
N TYR A 423 -27.41 -14.06 0.70
CA TYR A 423 -28.22 -14.89 -0.19
C TYR A 423 -27.67 -16.31 -0.15
N LYS A 424 -28.40 -17.25 0.50
CA LYS A 424 -28.19 -18.68 0.24
C LYS A 424 -28.65 -18.94 -1.20
N GLU A 425 -27.76 -19.52 -2.00
CA GLU A 425 -28.06 -20.01 -3.35
C GLU A 425 -29.23 -20.99 -3.37
#